data_AF-A0A7D7ZXZ4-F1
#
_entry.id   AF-A0A7D7ZXZ4-F1
#
_cell.length_a   1.000
_cell.length_b   1.000
_cell.length_c   1.000
_cell.angle_alpha   90.00
_cell.angle_beta   90.00
_cell.angle_gamma   90.00
#
_symmetry.space_group_name_H-M   'P 1'
#
loop_
_entity.id
_entity.type
_entity.pdbx_description
1 polymer ?
#
loop_
_entity_poly.entity_id
_entity_poly.type
_entity_poly.pdbx_seq_one_letter_code
_entity_poly.pdbx_strand_id
1 'polypeptide(L)'
;MANMKRLFLIIIIISFFSCTSNTIYKKPQDLIPRDTIVSLLTDLYIAGASRDLKNSYFQAKVDYIPLIYNKYKIDSSRFKRSNFYYTTRLDEYQKLLEQVKRNLENYKKKYVDERRIKDSIRRDSIKKLAPKTTIEAPNKTYKKGSGDLLNKRPLQN
;
A
#
# COMPACT_ATOMS: atom_id res chain seq x y z
N MET A 1 12.87 -36.10 40.03
CA MET A 1 11.75 -35.43 39.32
C MET A 1 11.21 -34.15 39.99
N ALA A 2 11.38 -33.93 41.31
CA ALA A 2 10.89 -32.72 41.98
C ALA A 2 11.60 -31.41 41.55
N ASN A 3 12.87 -31.48 41.17
CA ASN A 3 13.70 -30.31 40.82
C ASN A 3 13.30 -29.67 39.48
N MET A 4 12.90 -30.46 38.48
CA MET A 4 12.41 -29.96 37.19
C MET A 4 11.07 -29.22 37.33
N LYS A 5 10.19 -29.68 38.21
CA LYS A 5 8.88 -29.03 38.47
C LYS A 5 9.04 -27.68 39.17
N ARG A 6 10.02 -27.56 40.09
CA ARG A 6 10.39 -26.27 40.71
C ARG A 6 10.99 -25.29 39.71
N LEU A 7 11.88 -25.76 38.82
CA LEU A 7 12.45 -24.92 37.77
C LEU A 7 11.37 -24.40 36.81
N PHE A 8 10.41 -25.26 36.42
CA PHE A 8 9.29 -24.88 35.58
C PHE A 8 8.38 -23.84 36.26
N LEU A 9 8.11 -24.01 37.56
CA LEU A 9 7.38 -23.02 38.36
C LEU A 9 8.10 -21.67 38.43
N ILE A 10 9.42 -21.67 38.59
CA ILE A 10 10.23 -20.44 38.62
C ILE A 10 10.18 -19.73 37.26
N ILE A 11 10.28 -20.47 36.14
CA ILE A 11 10.17 -19.91 34.78
C ILE A 11 8.78 -19.30 34.55
N ILE A 12 7.72 -19.96 35.01
CA ILE A 12 6.35 -19.43 34.93
C ILE A 12 6.24 -18.13 35.72
N ILE A 13 6.75 -18.09 36.96
CA ILE A 13 6.70 -16.90 37.81
C ILE A 13 7.47 -15.74 37.18
N ILE A 14 8.69 -15.97 36.67
CA ILE A 14 9.49 -14.93 35.99
C ILE A 14 8.79 -14.42 34.71
N SER A 15 8.07 -15.29 33.99
CA SER A 15 7.29 -14.90 32.82
C SER A 15 6.19 -13.89 33.15
N PHE A 16 5.53 -14.03 34.31
CA PHE A 16 4.50 -13.09 34.76
C PHE A 16 5.06 -11.71 35.15
N PHE A 17 6.31 -11.62 35.62
CA PHE A 17 6.96 -10.34 35.95
C PHE A 17 7.54 -9.60 34.73
N SER A 18 7.61 -10.24 33.55
CA SER A 18 8.09 -9.59 32.31
C SER A 18 7.09 -8.60 31.70
N CYS A 19 5.83 -8.58 32.17
CA CYS A 19 4.86 -7.56 31.80
C CYS A 19 5.20 -6.23 32.50
N THR A 20 6.22 -5.53 32.01
CA THR A 20 6.49 -4.14 32.40
C THR A 20 5.44 -3.23 31.75
N SER A 21 4.42 -2.84 32.52
CA SER A 21 3.35 -1.91 32.12
C SER A 21 3.72 -0.42 32.27
N ASN A 22 5.01 -0.08 32.36
CA ASN A 22 5.47 1.31 32.32
C ASN A 22 5.49 1.81 30.85
N THR A 23 4.31 2.09 30.30
CA THR A 23 4.09 2.31 28.86
C THR A 23 4.31 3.74 28.36
N ILE A 24 4.80 4.65 29.20
CA ILE A 24 5.16 6.01 28.77
C ILE A 24 6.61 6.01 28.28
N TYR A 25 6.77 5.76 26.98
CA TYR A 25 8.08 5.85 26.33
C TYR A 25 8.54 7.31 26.23
N LYS A 26 9.82 7.54 26.56
CA LYS A 26 10.45 8.86 26.50
C LYS A 26 10.46 9.38 25.07
N LYS A 27 10.13 10.67 24.92
CA LYS A 27 10.16 11.36 23.62
C LYS A 27 11.60 11.39 23.07
N PRO A 28 11.85 10.86 21.86
CA PRO A 28 13.16 10.97 21.24
C PRO A 28 13.44 12.43 20.87
N GLN A 29 14.71 12.85 20.96
CA GLN A 29 15.10 14.24 20.66
C GLN A 29 14.86 14.60 19.20
N ASP A 30 14.99 13.63 18.30
CA ASP A 30 14.86 13.76 16.85
C ASP A 30 13.50 13.31 16.32
N LEU A 31 12.45 13.35 17.16
CA LEU A 31 11.10 12.92 16.81
C LEU A 31 10.63 13.58 15.50
N ILE A 32 10.18 12.76 14.55
CA ILE A 32 9.54 13.25 13.32
C ILE A 32 8.22 13.92 13.70
N PRO A 33 7.97 15.20 13.34
CA PRO A 33 6.73 15.90 13.66
C PRO A 33 5.47 15.20 13.11
N ARG A 34 4.33 15.48 13.73
CA ARG A 34 3.03 14.85 13.43
C ARG A 34 2.67 14.94 11.94
N ASP A 35 2.76 16.14 11.37
CA ASP A 35 2.39 16.35 9.98
C ASP A 35 3.38 15.67 9.03
N THR A 36 4.68 15.75 9.34
CA THR A 36 5.74 15.10 8.57
C THR A 36 5.60 13.59 8.57
N ILE A 37 5.28 12.96 9.70
CA ILE A 37 5.14 11.49 9.75
C ILE A 37 3.90 11.01 9.00
N VAL A 38 2.80 11.78 8.99
CA VAL A 38 1.64 11.47 8.16
C VAL A 38 2.02 11.49 6.68
N SER A 39 2.70 12.53 6.21
CA SER A 39 3.14 12.63 4.81
C SER A 39 4.16 11.52 4.46
N LEU A 40 5.12 11.27 5.34
CA LEU A 40 6.10 10.21 5.21
C LEU A 40 5.44 8.83 5.09
N LEU A 41 4.56 8.46 6.01
CA LEU A 41 3.85 7.18 5.98
C LEU A 41 3.02 7.05 4.71
N THR A 42 2.32 8.11 4.31
CA THR A 42 1.54 8.13 3.05
C THR A 42 2.43 7.76 1.86
N ASP A 43 3.58 8.40 1.71
CA ASP A 43 4.52 8.14 0.62
C ASP A 43 5.17 6.76 0.72
N LEU A 44 5.49 6.29 1.93
CA LEU A 44 6.02 4.94 2.15
C LEU A 44 5.01 3.85 1.75
N TYR A 45 3.71 4.05 2.04
CA TYR A 45 2.65 3.13 1.59
C TYR A 45 2.55 3.08 0.07
N ILE A 46 2.63 4.24 -0.61
CA ILE A 46 2.62 4.31 -2.08
C ILE A 46 3.88 3.63 -2.65
N ALA A 47 5.06 3.93 -2.11
CA ALA A 47 6.33 3.34 -2.52
C ALA A 47 6.31 1.82 -2.36
N GLY A 48 5.85 1.32 -1.21
CA GLY A 48 5.73 -0.11 -0.94
C GLY A 48 4.77 -0.82 -1.90
N ALA A 49 3.61 -0.21 -2.16
CA ALA A 49 2.63 -0.76 -3.12
C ALA A 49 3.15 -0.73 -4.58
N SER A 50 4.03 0.20 -4.91
CA SER A 50 4.59 0.35 -6.26
C SER A 50 5.74 -0.62 -6.57
N ARG A 51 6.32 -1.28 -5.56
CA ARG A 51 7.50 -2.14 -5.73
C ARG A 51 7.28 -3.22 -6.78
N ASP A 52 6.12 -3.87 -6.75
CA ASP A 52 5.81 -5.01 -7.63
C ASP A 52 5.14 -4.57 -8.95
N LEU A 53 5.01 -3.26 -9.20
CA LEU A 53 4.46 -2.71 -10.43
C LEU A 53 5.58 -2.32 -11.41
N LYS A 54 5.33 -2.50 -12.71
CA LYS A 54 6.24 -2.01 -13.76
C LYS A 54 6.20 -0.49 -13.83
N ASN A 55 7.36 0.15 -13.77
CA ASN A 55 7.50 1.58 -13.98
C ASN A 55 7.48 1.94 -15.49
N SER A 56 7.63 3.23 -15.81
CA SER A 56 7.71 3.73 -17.19
C SER A 56 8.87 3.15 -18.01
N TYR A 57 9.88 2.61 -17.35
CA TYR A 57 11.03 1.93 -17.96
C TYR A 57 10.86 0.41 -18.02
N PHE A 58 9.64 -0.10 -17.78
CA PHE A 58 9.31 -1.54 -17.72
C PHE A 58 10.06 -2.33 -16.65
N GLN A 59 10.64 -1.66 -15.65
CA GLN A 59 11.30 -2.30 -14.52
C GLN A 59 10.29 -2.60 -13.42
N ALA A 60 10.34 -3.80 -12.87
CA ALA A 60 9.59 -4.21 -11.68
C ALA A 60 10.57 -4.44 -10.51
N LYS A 61 10.03 -4.60 -9.29
CA LYS A 61 10.79 -4.84 -8.06
C LYS A 61 11.77 -3.71 -7.72
N VAL A 62 11.43 -2.48 -8.11
CA VAL A 62 12.24 -1.29 -7.80
C VAL A 62 11.91 -0.82 -6.39
N ASP A 63 12.94 -0.63 -5.56
CA ASP A 63 12.78 -0.08 -4.21
C ASP A 63 12.83 1.46 -4.23
N TYR A 64 11.66 2.07 -3.98
CA TYR A 64 11.52 3.52 -3.92
C TYR A 64 11.66 4.09 -2.50
N ILE A 65 11.77 3.25 -1.46
CA ILE A 65 11.89 3.68 -0.06
C ILE A 65 13.08 4.64 0.16
N PRO A 66 14.29 4.40 -0.42
CA PRO A 66 15.41 5.33 -0.29
C PRO A 66 15.09 6.74 -0.83
N LEU A 67 14.31 6.83 -1.91
CA LEU A 67 13.90 8.13 -2.46
C LEU A 67 12.97 8.88 -1.50
N ILE A 68 12.10 8.17 -0.81
CA ILE A 68 11.21 8.75 0.20
C ILE A 68 12.03 9.29 1.38
N TYR A 69 12.96 8.50 1.91
CA TYR A 69 13.87 8.94 2.98
C TYR A 69 14.69 10.18 2.60
N ASN A 70 15.20 10.23 1.36
CA ASN A 70 15.88 11.42 0.83
C ASN A 70 14.94 12.64 0.75
N LYS A 71 13.71 12.46 0.25
CA LYS A 71 12.71 13.54 0.15
C LYS A 71 12.42 14.19 1.50
N TYR A 72 12.32 13.40 2.57
CA TYR A 72 12.01 13.91 3.91
C TYR A 72 13.24 14.23 4.77
N LYS A 73 14.46 13.97 4.28
CA LYS A 73 15.72 14.09 5.05
C LYS A 73 15.67 13.29 6.35
N ILE A 74 15.24 12.03 6.25
CA ILE A 74 15.06 11.11 7.37
C ILE A 74 15.78 9.81 7.04
N ASP A 75 16.53 9.26 8.01
CA ASP A 75 17.08 7.91 7.90
C ASP A 75 16.15 6.85 8.52
N SER A 76 16.42 5.58 8.21
CA SER A 76 15.64 4.44 8.70
C SER A 76 15.62 4.31 10.22
N SER A 77 16.69 4.71 10.91
CA SER A 77 16.82 4.64 12.36
C SER A 77 15.96 5.71 13.04
N ARG A 78 15.98 6.94 12.53
CA ARG A 78 15.13 8.06 12.97
C ARG A 78 13.65 7.75 12.74
N PHE A 79 13.31 7.16 11.60
CA PHE A 79 11.96 6.66 11.35
C PHE A 79 11.57 5.60 12.37
N LYS A 80 12.40 4.57 12.60
CA LYS A 80 12.12 3.51 13.57
C LYS A 80 11.87 4.05 14.98
N ARG A 81 12.72 4.95 15.48
CA ARG A 81 12.56 5.59 16.80
C ARG A 81 11.27 6.38 16.90
N SER A 82 10.98 7.19 15.89
CA SER A 82 9.77 8.03 15.87
C SER A 82 8.50 7.19 15.75
N ASN A 83 8.48 6.22 14.83
CA ASN A 83 7.36 5.31 14.65
C ASN A 83 7.08 4.53 15.93
N PHE A 84 8.13 4.01 16.58
CA PHE A 84 7.99 3.34 17.88
C PHE A 84 7.36 4.25 18.94
N TYR A 85 7.86 5.48 19.09
CA TYR A 85 7.28 6.48 20.01
C TYR A 85 5.79 6.75 19.76
N TYR A 86 5.36 6.80 18.50
CA TYR A 86 3.95 6.98 18.17
C TYR A 86 3.13 5.71 18.44
N THR A 87 3.66 4.51 18.14
CA THR A 87 2.94 3.25 18.37
C THR A 87 2.66 2.96 19.85
N THR A 88 3.44 3.53 20.78
CA THR A 88 3.13 3.42 22.22
C THR A 88 1.94 4.30 22.64
N ARG A 89 1.45 5.20 21.77
CA ARG A 89 0.32 6.10 22.01
C ARG A 89 -0.82 5.76 21.06
N LEU A 90 -1.62 4.77 21.45
CA LEU A 90 -2.64 4.17 20.58
C LEU A 90 -3.60 5.20 19.97
N ASP A 91 -4.20 6.07 20.79
CA ASP A 91 -5.16 7.07 20.30
C ASP A 91 -4.52 8.08 19.33
N GLU A 92 -3.28 8.49 19.61
CA GLU A 92 -2.56 9.42 18.74
C GLU A 92 -2.18 8.77 17.42
N TYR A 93 -1.71 7.52 17.47
CA TYR A 93 -1.31 6.75 16.30
C TYR A 93 -2.50 6.40 15.41
N GLN A 94 -3.65 6.07 16.00
CA GLN A 94 -4.89 5.88 15.25
C GLN A 94 -5.23 7.13 14.43
N LYS A 95 -5.18 8.33 15.05
CA LYS A 95 -5.41 9.59 14.34
C LYS A 95 -4.43 9.81 13.18
N LEU A 96 -3.16 9.41 13.34
CA LEU A 96 -2.17 9.47 12.24
C LEU A 96 -2.58 8.56 11.08
N LEU A 97 -2.91 7.30 11.38
CA LEU A 97 -3.30 6.31 10.36
C LEU A 97 -4.61 6.70 9.65
N GLU A 98 -5.58 7.26 10.36
CA GLU A 98 -6.80 7.79 9.76
C GLU A 98 -6.51 8.93 8.78
N GLN A 99 -5.57 9.82 9.12
CA GLN A 99 -5.14 10.90 8.22
C GLN A 99 -4.39 10.35 7.00
N VAL A 100 -3.50 9.36 7.19
CA VAL A 100 -2.83 8.64 6.09
C VAL A 100 -3.87 8.02 5.16
N LYS A 101 -4.87 7.32 5.71
CA LYS A 101 -5.97 6.73 4.94
C LYS A 101 -6.73 7.79 4.14
N ARG A 102 -7.08 8.94 4.75
CA ARG A 102 -7.74 10.04 4.04
C ARG A 102 -6.89 10.57 2.89
N ASN A 103 -5.58 10.73 3.08
CA ASN A 103 -4.68 11.16 2.02
C ASN A 103 -4.66 10.16 0.84
N LEU A 104 -4.60 8.87 1.13
CA LEU A 104 -4.61 7.81 0.12
C LEU A 104 -5.93 7.77 -0.66
N GLU A 105 -7.08 7.91 0.01
CA GLU A 105 -8.38 7.98 -0.67
C GLU A 105 -8.50 9.23 -1.54
N ASN A 106 -7.96 10.38 -1.10
CA ASN A 106 -7.92 11.59 -1.90
C ASN A 106 -7.06 11.42 -3.15
N TYR A 107 -5.87 10.80 -3.02
CA TYR A 107 -5.03 10.46 -4.18
C TYR A 107 -5.74 9.53 -5.14
N LYS A 108 -6.38 8.47 -4.63
CA LYS A 108 -7.15 7.52 -5.43
C LYS A 108 -8.25 8.24 -6.22
N LYS A 109 -9.05 9.07 -5.55
CA LYS A 109 -10.12 9.86 -6.20
C LYS A 109 -9.54 10.75 -7.30
N LYS A 110 -8.51 11.53 -6.99
CA LYS A 110 -7.83 12.40 -7.95
C LYS A 110 -7.38 11.65 -9.21
N TYR A 111 -6.65 10.54 -9.05
CA TYR A 111 -6.12 9.79 -10.20
C TYR A 111 -7.19 9.01 -10.97
N VAL A 112 -8.26 8.56 -10.32
CA VAL A 112 -9.42 7.96 -11.01
C VAL A 112 -10.13 9.01 -11.87
N ASP A 113 -10.35 10.20 -11.33
CA ASP A 113 -11.01 11.30 -12.05
C ASP A 113 -10.15 11.77 -13.25
N GLU A 114 -8.84 11.97 -13.04
CA GLU A 114 -7.89 12.29 -14.12
C GLU A 114 -7.89 11.22 -15.23
N ARG A 115 -7.92 9.93 -14.86
CA ARG A 115 -8.00 8.83 -15.82
C ARG A 115 -9.31 8.89 -16.62
N ARG A 116 -10.44 9.12 -15.96
CA ARG A 116 -11.76 9.20 -16.60
C ARG A 116 -11.82 10.32 -17.64
N ILE A 117 -11.25 11.48 -17.32
CA ILE A 117 -11.19 12.62 -18.25
C ILE A 117 -10.33 12.25 -19.47
N LYS A 118 -9.12 11.71 -19.26
CA LYS A 118 -8.23 11.27 -20.34
C LYS A 118 -8.89 10.23 -21.25
N ASP A 119 -9.59 9.26 -20.67
CA ASP A 119 -10.31 8.24 -21.44
C ASP A 119 -11.50 8.81 -22.22
N SER A 120 -12.21 9.82 -21.70
CA SER A 120 -13.26 10.52 -22.45
C SER A 120 -12.68 11.23 -23.67
N ILE A 121 -11.64 12.04 -23.48
CA ILE A 121 -10.98 12.78 -24.56
C ILE A 121 -10.45 11.83 -25.65
N ARG A 122 -9.83 10.73 -25.23
CA ARG A 122 -9.32 9.70 -26.15
C ARG A 122 -10.44 9.06 -26.96
N ARG A 123 -11.56 8.68 -26.32
CA ARG A 123 -12.72 8.12 -27.03
C ARG A 123 -13.32 9.09 -28.03
N ASP A 124 -13.47 10.36 -27.66
CA ASP A 124 -14.00 11.39 -28.55
C ASP A 124 -13.07 11.62 -29.75
N SER A 125 -11.76 11.59 -29.53
CA SER A 125 -10.75 11.70 -30.59
C SER A 125 -10.82 10.51 -31.56
N ILE A 126 -10.93 9.28 -31.04
CA ILE A 126 -11.07 8.07 -31.86
C ILE A 126 -12.38 8.12 -32.67
N LYS A 127 -13.49 8.58 -32.07
CA LYS A 127 -14.79 8.70 -32.75
C LYS A 127 -14.75 9.71 -33.90
N LYS A 128 -14.00 10.80 -33.75
CA LYS A 128 -13.80 11.80 -34.83
C LYS A 128 -12.95 11.27 -35.98
N LEU A 129 -11.97 10.40 -35.68
CA LEU A 129 -11.08 9.79 -36.66
C LEU A 129 -11.66 8.54 -37.33
N ALA A 130 -12.71 7.95 -36.75
CA ALA A 130 -13.39 6.80 -37.33
C ALA A 130 -14.04 7.20 -38.68
N PRO A 131 -13.77 6.46 -39.77
CA PRO A 131 -14.42 6.72 -41.05
C PRO A 131 -15.94 6.59 -40.88
N LYS A 132 -16.73 7.50 -41.47
CA LYS A 132 -18.18 7.36 -41.59
C LYS A 132 -18.49 6.23 -42.58
N THR A 133 -18.33 4.99 -42.17
CA THR A 133 -18.81 3.85 -42.96
C THR A 133 -20.33 3.77 -42.84
N THR A 134 -21.03 4.41 -43.78
CA THR A 134 -22.37 3.99 -44.19
C THR A 134 -22.20 2.69 -44.95
N ILE A 135 -22.10 1.57 -44.24
CA ILE A 135 -22.25 0.26 -44.86
C ILE A 135 -23.22 -0.52 -43.97
N GLU A 136 -24.42 -0.71 -44.51
CA GLU A 136 -25.44 -1.60 -43.98
C GLU A 136 -24.81 -2.98 -43.70
N ALA A 137 -24.96 -3.48 -42.47
CA ALA A 137 -24.37 -4.75 -42.08
C ALA A 137 -25.00 -5.90 -42.90
N PRO A 138 -24.21 -6.75 -43.59
CA PRO A 138 -24.77 -7.94 -44.20
C PRO A 138 -25.13 -8.94 -43.10
N ASN A 139 -26.41 -9.29 -43.05
CA ASN A 139 -26.98 -10.32 -42.19
C ASN A 139 -26.20 -11.64 -42.35
N LYS A 140 -25.51 -12.10 -41.30
CA LYS A 140 -24.93 -13.45 -41.27
C LYS A 140 -25.36 -14.19 -40.01
N THR A 141 -26.31 -15.09 -40.23
CA THR A 141 -26.80 -16.13 -39.32
C THR A 141 -25.64 -17.03 -38.88
N TYR A 142 -25.28 -17.00 -37.59
CA TYR A 142 -24.31 -17.94 -37.03
C TYR A 142 -24.98 -19.27 -36.72
N LYS A 143 -24.55 -20.35 -37.38
CA LYS A 143 -24.87 -21.73 -36.97
C LYS A 143 -24.09 -22.07 -35.70
N LYS A 144 -24.82 -22.55 -34.69
CA LYS A 144 -24.29 -23.03 -33.41
C LYS A 144 -23.61 -24.39 -33.63
N GLY A 145 -22.27 -24.39 -33.66
CA GLY A 145 -21.44 -25.59 -33.65
C GLY A 145 -20.85 -25.82 -32.27
N SER A 146 -21.27 -26.91 -31.63
CA SER A 146 -20.75 -27.49 -30.39
C SER A 146 -19.29 -27.95 -30.52
N GLY A 147 -18.47 -27.72 -29.50
CA GLY A 147 -17.15 -28.35 -29.37
C GLY A 147 -16.26 -27.66 -28.35
N ASP A 148 -16.13 -28.28 -27.19
CA ASP A 148 -15.26 -27.93 -26.06
C ASP A 148 -13.85 -27.49 -26.46
N LEU A 149 -13.34 -26.42 -25.82
CA LEU A 149 -11.98 -26.31 -25.29
C LEU A 149 -11.93 -25.25 -24.16
N LEU A 150 -12.58 -25.55 -23.04
CA LEU A 150 -12.37 -24.86 -21.76
C LEU A 150 -11.34 -25.64 -20.92
N ASN A 151 -10.05 -25.27 -21.00
CA ASN A 151 -9.01 -25.49 -19.98
C ASN A 151 -7.70 -24.86 -20.48
N LYS A 152 -6.92 -23.99 -19.81
CA LYS A 152 -6.53 -23.88 -18.40
C LYS A 152 -6.13 -22.42 -18.05
N ARG A 153 -6.05 -22.20 -16.74
CA ARG A 153 -5.93 -20.96 -15.93
C ARG A 153 -4.52 -20.25 -15.98
N PRO A 154 -4.30 -19.12 -15.25
CA PRO A 154 -3.54 -17.93 -15.66
C PRO A 154 -2.04 -18.00 -15.32
N LEU A 155 -1.26 -17.07 -15.88
CA LEU A 155 0.06 -16.72 -15.34
C LEU A 155 0.04 -15.29 -14.80
N GLN A 156 -0.09 -15.24 -13.47
CA GLN A 156 0.61 -14.27 -12.64
C GLN A 156 2.12 -14.37 -12.95
N ASN A 157 2.79 -13.22 -12.99
CA ASN A 157 4.16 -13.03 -12.54
C ASN A 157 4.40 -11.55 -12.26
#